data_AF-R2QG84-F1
#
_entry.id   AF-R2QG84-F1
#
_cell.length_a   1.000
_cell.length_b   1.000
_cell.length_c   1.000
_cell.angle_alpha   90.00
_cell.angle_beta   90.00
_cell.angle_gamma   90.00
#
_symmetry.space_group_name_H-M   'P 1'
#
loop_
_entity.id
_entity.type
_entity.pdbx_description
1 polymer ?
#
loop_
_entity_poly.entity_id
_entity_poly.type
_entity_poly.pdbx_seq_one_letter_code
_entity_poly.pdbx_strand_id
1 'polypeptide(L)'
;MKNQKAITIQKNLRFLRMQHNFTLEEAAEKIGVTRQAMAKWEAGDSMPDLVNTLALANLYDVTVDDLMSFDEEDSLTKIAPKGKHMFGVVKVQEQGQIVIPKEAQEVFKIEKGDSFVLLGDEDPESFGLALVPVDLFLGFSERMKKELEKR
;
A
#
# COMPACT_ATOMS: atom_id res chain seq x y z
N MET A 1 3.70 -7.90 -24.67
CA MET A 1 2.44 -8.65 -24.48
C MET A 1 1.96 -8.34 -23.07
N LYS A 2 0.71 -7.89 -22.89
CA LYS A 2 0.20 -7.54 -21.56
C LYS A 2 0.14 -8.82 -20.72
N ASN A 3 0.96 -8.93 -19.68
CA ASN A 3 0.80 -9.97 -18.66
C ASN A 3 -0.54 -9.70 -17.97
N GLN A 4 -1.54 -10.51 -18.27
CA GLN A 4 -2.82 -10.44 -17.58
C GLN A 4 -2.63 -11.17 -16.25
N LYS A 5 -2.56 -10.42 -15.14
CA LYS A 5 -2.49 -11.00 -13.79
C LYS A 5 -3.67 -11.95 -13.61
N ALA A 6 -3.42 -13.15 -13.08
CA ALA A 6 -4.47 -14.10 -12.77
C ALA A 6 -5.36 -13.55 -11.65
N ILE A 7 -6.66 -13.82 -11.68
CA ILE A 7 -7.57 -13.47 -10.59
C ILE A 7 -7.32 -14.47 -9.44
N THR A 8 -6.92 -13.95 -8.28
CA THR A 8 -6.49 -14.70 -7.09
C THR A 8 -7.22 -14.25 -5.81
N ILE A 9 -8.38 -13.61 -5.96
CA ILE A 9 -9.16 -13.00 -4.88
C ILE A 9 -9.39 -13.91 -3.67
N GLN A 10 -9.65 -15.20 -3.86
CA GLN A 10 -9.89 -16.16 -2.77
C GLN A 10 -8.69 -16.30 -1.83
N LYS A 11 -7.47 -16.29 -2.39
CA LYS A 11 -6.22 -16.36 -1.60
C LYS A 11 -5.99 -15.04 -0.89
N ASN A 12 -6.18 -13.92 -1.59
CA ASN A 12 -5.97 -12.57 -1.07
C ASN A 12 -6.94 -12.25 0.07
N LEU A 13 -8.21 -12.63 -0.06
CA LEU A 13 -9.22 -12.47 1.00
C LEU A 13 -8.83 -13.18 2.29
N ARG A 14 -8.49 -14.47 2.17
CA ARG A 14 -8.06 -15.27 3.32
C ARG A 14 -6.82 -14.67 3.98
N PHE A 15 -5.84 -14.26 3.16
CA PHE A 15 -4.62 -13.63 3.62
C PHE A 15 -4.90 -12.33 4.39
N LEU A 16 -5.64 -11.39 3.79
CA LEU A 16 -5.97 -10.10 4.38
C LEU A 16 -6.79 -10.26 5.67
N ARG A 17 -7.76 -11.18 5.68
CA ARG A 17 -8.53 -11.49 6.88
C ARG A 17 -7.62 -11.94 8.03
N MET A 18 -6.65 -12.82 7.75
CA MET A 18 -5.70 -13.29 8.75
C MET A 18 -4.73 -12.19 9.21
N GLN A 19 -4.27 -11.33 8.30
CA GLN A 19 -3.42 -10.17 8.66
C GLN A 19 -4.12 -9.19 9.59
N HIS A 20 -5.44 -9.03 9.45
CA HIS A 20 -6.25 -8.18 10.31
C HIS A 20 -6.80 -8.92 11.55
N ASN A 21 -6.37 -10.17 11.79
CA ASN A 21 -6.81 -11.00 12.92
C ASN A 21 -8.34 -11.21 13.01
N PHE A 22 -9.06 -11.16 11.89
CA PHE A 22 -10.51 -11.38 11.88
C PHE A 22 -10.87 -12.86 11.68
N THR A 23 -11.92 -13.29 12.38
CA THR A 23 -12.64 -14.53 12.06
C THR A 23 -13.52 -14.34 10.82
N LEU A 24 -13.99 -15.46 10.24
CA LEU A 24 -14.94 -15.41 9.12
C LEU A 24 -16.26 -14.71 9.50
N GLU A 25 -16.71 -14.86 10.75
CA GLU A 25 -17.93 -14.22 11.26
C GLU A 25 -17.73 -12.70 11.36
N GLU A 26 -16.65 -12.26 12.00
CA GLU A 26 -16.36 -10.83 12.18
C GLU A 26 -16.13 -10.11 10.85
N ALA A 27 -15.42 -10.73 9.90
CA ALA A 27 -15.21 -10.15 8.59
C ALA A 27 -16.53 -10.01 7.81
N ALA A 28 -17.41 -11.01 7.90
CA ALA A 28 -18.71 -10.98 7.24
C ALA A 28 -19.64 -9.92 7.86
N GLU A 29 -19.67 -9.84 9.19
CA GLU A 29 -20.45 -8.85 9.94
C GLU A 29 -20.03 -7.42 9.57
N LYS A 30 -18.72 -7.15 9.50
CA LYS A 30 -18.17 -5.82 9.18
C LYS A 30 -18.56 -5.29 7.80
N ILE A 31 -18.87 -6.17 6.85
CA ILE A 31 -19.33 -5.79 5.49
C ILE A 31 -20.81 -6.07 5.26
N GLY A 32 -21.55 -6.54 6.27
CA GLY A 32 -22.99 -6.77 6.19
C GLY A 32 -23.42 -8.00 5.39
N VAL A 33 -22.61 -9.07 5.38
CA VAL A 33 -22.94 -10.33 4.70
C VAL A 33 -22.96 -11.52 5.66
N THR A 34 -23.42 -12.68 5.18
CA THR A 34 -23.42 -13.90 6.00
C THR A 34 -22.03 -14.52 6.07
N ARG A 35 -21.68 -15.14 7.21
CA ARG A 35 -20.45 -15.95 7.33
C ARG A 35 -20.31 -16.98 6.20
N GLN A 36 -21.43 -17.57 5.75
CA GLN A 36 -21.44 -18.55 4.67
C GLN A 36 -20.99 -17.95 3.32
N ALA A 37 -21.40 -16.70 3.01
CA ALA A 37 -20.95 -16.02 1.82
C ALA A 37 -19.43 -15.79 1.85
N MET A 38 -18.91 -15.26 2.96
CA MET A 38 -17.46 -15.07 3.17
C MET A 38 -16.68 -16.37 3.01
N ALA A 39 -17.16 -17.46 3.61
CA ALA A 39 -16.52 -18.77 3.52
C ALA A 39 -16.45 -19.29 2.07
N LYS A 40 -17.52 -19.12 1.28
CA LYS A 40 -17.53 -19.51 -0.14
C LYS A 40 -16.56 -18.68 -0.98
N TRP A 41 -16.40 -17.39 -0.67
CA TRP A 41 -15.45 -16.53 -1.39
C TRP A 41 -14.01 -16.93 -1.11
N GLU A 42 -13.66 -17.23 0.14
CA GLU A 42 -12.31 -17.72 0.48
C GLU A 42 -12.03 -19.15 -0.02
N ALA A 43 -13.06 -19.98 -0.17
CA ALA A 43 -12.94 -21.31 -0.76
C ALA A 43 -12.82 -21.27 -2.30
N GLY A 44 -13.20 -20.16 -2.94
CA GLY A 44 -13.27 -20.04 -4.40
C GLY A 44 -14.54 -20.63 -5.02
N ASP A 45 -15.52 -21.01 -4.21
CA ASP A 45 -16.80 -21.59 -4.67
C ASP A 45 -17.72 -20.55 -5.31
N SER A 46 -17.53 -19.26 -4.98
CA SER A 46 -18.25 -18.14 -5.58
C SER A 46 -17.41 -16.87 -5.48
N MET A 47 -17.76 -15.83 -6.25
CA MET A 47 -17.13 -14.52 -6.16
C MET A 47 -18.03 -13.50 -5.46
N PRO A 48 -17.46 -12.55 -4.70
CA PRO A 48 -18.20 -11.37 -4.27
C PRO A 48 -18.62 -10.54 -5.50
N ASP A 49 -19.77 -9.90 -5.42
CA ASP A 49 -20.18 -8.90 -6.40
C ASP A 49 -19.35 -7.60 -6.24
N LEU A 50 -19.58 -6.62 -7.11
CA LEU A 50 -18.83 -5.37 -7.08
C LEU A 50 -18.99 -4.61 -5.75
N VAL A 51 -20.20 -4.62 -5.16
CA VAL A 51 -20.49 -3.89 -3.92
C VAL A 51 -19.73 -4.50 -2.75
N ASN A 52 -19.78 -5.82 -2.63
CA ASN A 52 -19.06 -6.57 -1.61
C ASN A 52 -17.55 -6.49 -1.82
N THR A 53 -17.09 -6.54 -3.08
CA THR A 53 -15.66 -6.36 -3.42
C THR A 53 -15.15 -5.00 -2.95
N LEU A 54 -15.90 -3.92 -3.18
CA LEU A 54 -15.56 -2.58 -2.69
C LEU A 54 -15.56 -2.51 -1.17
N ALA A 55 -16.55 -3.14 -0.51
CA ALA A 55 -16.62 -3.19 0.95
C ALA A 55 -15.41 -3.93 1.56
N LEU A 56 -15.01 -5.05 0.96
CA LEU A 56 -13.83 -5.83 1.35
C LEU A 56 -12.53 -5.04 1.16
N ALA A 57 -12.37 -4.36 0.03
CA ALA A 57 -11.20 -3.51 -0.23
C ALA A 57 -11.09 -2.38 0.81
N ASN A 58 -12.22 -1.76 1.18
CA ASN A 58 -12.24 -0.75 2.23
C ASN A 58 -11.99 -1.34 3.63
N LEU A 59 -12.54 -2.52 3.93
CA LEU A 59 -12.34 -3.19 5.22
C LEU A 59 -10.86 -3.49 5.48
N TYR A 60 -10.15 -3.96 4.46
CA TYR A 60 -8.74 -4.34 4.56
C TYR A 60 -7.78 -3.20 4.21
N ASP A 61 -8.28 -2.01 3.90
CA ASP A 61 -7.50 -0.86 3.46
C ASP A 61 -6.58 -1.18 2.28
N VAL A 62 -7.11 -1.82 1.23
CA VAL A 62 -6.37 -2.18 0.00
C VAL A 62 -7.11 -1.66 -1.23
N THR A 63 -6.46 -1.73 -2.40
CA THR A 63 -7.16 -1.45 -3.67
C THR A 63 -7.96 -2.67 -4.13
N VAL A 64 -9.00 -2.45 -4.95
CA VAL A 64 -9.75 -3.55 -5.56
C VAL A 64 -8.86 -4.39 -6.47
N ASP A 65 -7.91 -3.76 -7.18
CA ASP A 65 -6.97 -4.47 -8.05
C ASP A 65 -6.07 -5.42 -7.26
N ASP A 66 -5.49 -4.94 -6.15
CA ASP A 66 -4.67 -5.77 -5.26
C ASP A 66 -5.50 -6.88 -4.62
N LEU A 67 -6.72 -6.58 -4.18
CA LEU A 67 -7.62 -7.59 -3.66
C LEU A 67 -7.90 -8.69 -4.69
N MET A 68 -8.10 -8.33 -5.95
CA MET A 68 -8.49 -9.24 -7.02
C MET A 68 -7.35 -10.07 -7.61
N SER A 69 -6.17 -9.47 -7.77
CA SER A 69 -5.12 -9.97 -8.67
C SER A 69 -3.71 -9.85 -8.12
N PHE A 70 -3.53 -9.63 -6.82
CA PHE A 70 -2.20 -9.69 -6.21
C PHE A 70 -1.62 -11.12 -6.25
N ASP A 71 -0.35 -11.23 -6.66
CA ASP A 71 0.42 -12.47 -6.66
C ASP A 71 1.59 -12.33 -5.69
N GLU A 72 1.63 -13.21 -4.70
CA GLU A 72 2.61 -13.18 -3.61
C GLU A 72 4.00 -13.62 -4.08
N GLU A 73 4.11 -14.44 -5.13
CA GLU A 73 5.40 -14.97 -5.62
C GLU A 73 6.25 -13.91 -6.33
N ASP A 74 5.64 -12.86 -6.86
CA ASP A 74 6.30 -11.78 -7.62
C ASP A 74 6.57 -10.52 -6.77
N SER A 75 6.19 -10.51 -5.49
CA SER A 75 6.30 -9.33 -4.63
C SER A 75 7.28 -9.53 -3.47
N LEU A 76 8.15 -8.54 -3.26
CA LEU A 76 9.08 -8.49 -2.12
C LEU A 76 8.37 -8.30 -0.77
N THR A 77 7.08 -7.92 -0.79
CA THR A 77 6.24 -7.74 0.39
C THR A 77 4.81 -8.19 0.19
N LYS A 78 4.06 -8.24 1.28
CA LYS A 78 2.60 -8.45 1.34
C LYS A 78 1.83 -7.36 0.58
N ILE A 79 0.52 -7.56 0.40
CA ILE A 79 -0.42 -6.55 -0.13
C ILE A 79 -0.26 -5.25 0.67
N ALA A 80 0.11 -4.16 -0.01
CA ALA A 80 0.33 -2.86 0.61
C ALA A 80 -1.01 -2.16 0.92
N PRO A 81 -1.07 -1.32 1.97
CA PRO A 81 -2.23 -0.49 2.23
C PRO A 81 -2.53 0.46 1.07
N LYS A 82 -3.79 0.89 0.97
CA LYS A 82 -4.26 1.77 -0.09
C LYS A 82 -3.43 3.05 -0.17
N GLY A 83 -2.91 3.33 -1.36
CA GLY A 83 -2.07 4.51 -1.62
C GLY A 83 -0.67 4.44 -1.01
N LYS A 84 -0.28 3.31 -0.43
CA LYS A 84 1.11 3.02 -0.03
C LYS A 84 1.73 2.13 -1.09
N HIS A 85 2.99 2.43 -1.44
CA HIS A 85 3.66 1.77 -2.54
C HIS A 85 5.07 1.36 -2.14
N MET A 86 5.48 0.16 -2.56
CA MET A 86 6.87 -0.27 -2.61
C MET A 86 7.25 -0.43 -4.08
N PHE A 87 8.26 0.30 -4.54
CA PHE A 87 8.72 0.28 -5.94
C PHE A 87 9.89 -0.68 -6.15
N GLY A 88 10.03 -1.67 -5.26
CA GLY A 88 11.11 -2.66 -5.27
C GLY A 88 12.42 -2.15 -4.68
N VAL A 89 13.48 -2.93 -4.91
CA VAL A 89 14.84 -2.59 -4.48
C VAL A 89 15.49 -1.69 -5.53
N VAL A 90 15.95 -0.53 -5.11
CA VAL A 90 16.80 0.36 -5.90
C VAL A 90 18.27 0.15 -5.55
N LYS A 91 19.15 0.26 -6.54
CA LYS A 91 20.60 0.18 -6.33
C LYS A 91 21.23 1.56 -6.42
N VAL A 92 22.22 1.80 -5.58
CA VAL A 92 23.10 2.96 -5.68
C VAL A 92 24.05 2.72 -6.86
N GLN A 93 24.10 3.67 -7.78
CA GLN A 93 24.99 3.65 -8.95
C GLN A 93 26.33 4.33 -8.61
N GLU A 94 27.09 4.70 -9.64
CA GLU A 94 28.31 5.48 -9.45
C GLU A 94 28.02 6.81 -8.75
N GLN A 95 29.01 7.31 -8.01
CA GLN A 95 28.95 8.60 -7.31
C GLN A 95 27.79 8.73 -6.30
N GLY A 96 27.21 7.63 -5.83
CA GLY A 96 26.13 7.66 -4.85
C GLY A 96 24.74 7.97 -5.43
N GLN A 97 24.58 7.95 -6.75
CA GLN A 97 23.30 8.26 -7.38
C GLN A 97 22.28 7.14 -7.19
N ILE A 98 21.06 7.48 -6.79
CA ILE A 98 19.91 6.56 -6.79
C ILE A 98 18.95 7.01 -7.89
N VAL A 99 18.54 6.07 -8.74
CA VAL A 99 17.53 6.33 -9.78
C VAL A 99 16.16 5.97 -9.23
N ILE A 100 15.26 6.95 -9.22
CA ILE A 100 13.85 6.74 -8.87
C ILE A 100 13.22 5.88 -9.97
N PRO A 101 12.59 4.73 -9.66
CA PRO A 101 11.92 3.90 -10.65
C PRO A 101 10.85 4.66 -11.42
N LYS A 102 10.63 4.28 -12.69
CA LYS A 102 9.68 4.99 -13.56
C LYS A 102 8.26 4.96 -12.99
N GLU A 103 7.89 3.83 -12.39
CA GLU A 103 6.61 3.63 -11.74
C GLU A 103 6.40 4.64 -10.59
N ALA A 104 7.44 4.89 -9.80
CA ALA A 104 7.39 5.89 -8.73
C ALA A 104 7.27 7.31 -9.29
N GLN A 105 7.99 7.61 -10.38
CA GLN A 105 7.88 8.92 -11.06
C GLN A 105 6.46 9.15 -11.58
N GLU A 106 5.84 8.14 -12.18
CA GLU A 106 4.47 8.23 -12.70
C GLU A 106 3.43 8.39 -11.58
N VAL A 107 3.53 7.60 -10.50
CA VAL A 107 2.60 7.64 -9.36
C VAL A 107 2.69 8.98 -8.61
N PHE A 108 3.90 9.47 -8.35
CA PHE A 108 4.12 10.71 -7.61
C PHE A 108 4.26 11.95 -8.50
N LYS A 109 4.13 11.80 -9.83
CA LYS A 109 4.26 12.86 -10.83
C LYS A 109 5.58 13.63 -10.69
N ILE A 110 6.67 12.89 -10.54
CA ILE A 110 8.01 13.45 -10.37
C ILE A 110 8.56 13.83 -11.75
N GLU A 111 8.91 15.10 -11.91
CA GLU A 111 9.41 15.65 -13.15
C GLU A 111 10.84 16.20 -12.99
N LYS A 112 11.50 16.44 -14.13
CA LYS A 112 12.83 17.04 -14.14
C LYS A 112 12.76 18.46 -13.57
N GLY A 113 13.51 18.71 -12.50
CA GLY A 113 13.56 20.00 -11.83
C GLY A 113 12.88 19.99 -10.46
N ASP A 114 12.10 18.96 -10.15
CA ASP A 114 11.53 18.77 -8.82
C ASP A 114 12.63 18.66 -7.78
N SER A 115 12.40 19.30 -6.63
CA SER A 115 13.34 19.36 -5.52
C SER A 115 12.79 18.61 -4.32
N PHE A 116 13.64 17.80 -3.71
CA PHE A 116 13.32 16.98 -2.54
C PHE A 116 14.31 17.27 -1.41
N VAL A 117 13.82 17.24 -0.19
CA VAL A 117 14.63 17.16 1.02
C VAL A 117 15.00 15.71 1.25
N LEU A 118 16.30 15.43 1.38
CA LEU A 118 16.82 14.15 1.83
C LEU A 118 16.97 14.20 3.36
N LEU A 119 16.17 13.40 4.04
CA LEU A 119 16.21 13.21 5.50
C LEU A 119 16.94 11.90 5.81
N GLY A 120 17.66 11.88 6.93
CA GLY A 120 18.32 10.69 7.45
C GLY A 120 18.00 10.50 8.92
N ASP A 121 17.82 9.25 9.31
CA ASP A 121 17.73 8.83 10.70
C ASP A 121 18.84 7.82 10.97
N GLU A 122 19.58 8.03 12.06
CA GLU A 122 20.71 7.18 12.50
C GLU A 122 20.32 6.26 13.66
N ASP A 123 19.11 6.40 14.22
CA ASP A 123 18.63 5.50 15.26
C ASP A 123 18.57 4.05 14.73
N PRO A 124 19.14 3.06 15.42
CA PRO A 124 19.16 1.68 14.95
C PRO A 124 17.78 1.07 14.62
N GLU A 125 16.70 1.54 15.25
CA GLU A 125 15.34 1.06 15.00
C GLU A 125 14.68 1.72 13.78
N SER A 126 15.11 2.92 13.40
CA SER A 126 14.59 3.68 12.25
C SER A 126 15.64 4.07 11.21
N PHE A 127 16.83 3.46 11.27
CA PHE A 127 18.00 3.79 10.45
C PHE A 127 17.65 3.79 8.96
N GLY A 128 17.81 4.94 8.31
CA GLY A 128 17.50 5.03 6.89
C GLY A 128 17.44 6.44 6.33
N LEU A 129 17.10 6.51 5.04
CA LEU A 129 16.93 7.75 4.30
C LEU A 129 15.47 7.90 3.85
N ALA A 130 14.97 9.12 3.86
CA ALA A 130 13.65 9.47 3.33
C ALA A 130 13.75 10.66 2.37
N LEU A 131 12.98 10.62 1.28
CA LEU A 131 12.84 11.72 0.33
C LEU A 131 11.47 12.38 0.51
N VAL A 132 11.44 13.70 0.69
CA VAL A 132 10.20 14.46 0.89
C VAL A 132 10.18 15.67 -0.05
N PRO A 133 9.10 15.92 -0.81
CA PRO A 133 8.99 17.13 -1.62
C PRO A 133 9.20 18.39 -0.78
N VAL A 134 9.97 19.36 -1.31
CA VAL A 134 10.35 20.59 -0.57
C VAL A 134 9.12 21.36 -0.10
N ASP A 135 8.09 21.51 -0.94
CA ASP A 135 6.87 22.26 -0.58
C ASP A 135 6.13 21.64 0.60
N LEU A 136 6.05 20.30 0.64
CA LEU A 136 5.42 19.58 1.74
C LEU A 136 6.22 19.76 3.04
N PHE A 137 7.54 19.67 2.95
CA PHE A 137 8.44 19.83 4.09
C PHE A 137 8.39 21.24 4.69
N LEU A 138 8.41 22.28 3.85
CA LEU A 138 8.30 23.67 4.28
C LEU A 138 6.95 23.93 4.95
N GLY A 139 5.85 23.48 4.33
CA GLY A 139 4.52 23.64 4.91
C GLY A 139 4.37 22.92 6.26
N PHE A 140 5.00 21.75 6.43
CA PHE A 140 5.07 21.07 7.73
C PHE A 140 5.89 21.87 8.75
N SER A 141 7.06 22.35 8.35
CA SER A 141 7.98 23.11 9.22
C SER A 141 7.36 24.41 9.72
N GLU A 142 6.60 25.13 8.89
CA GLU A 142 5.88 26.34 9.30
C GLU A 142 4.79 26.06 10.34
N ARG A 143 4.04 24.96 10.17
CA ARG A 143 3.02 24.55 11.16
C ARG A 143 3.66 24.18 12.50
N MET A 144 4.79 23.47 12.47
CA MET A 144 5.56 23.11 13.66
C MET A 144 6.03 24.35 14.44
N LYS A 145 6.61 25.34 13.76
CA LYS A 145 7.07 26.59 14.39
C LYS A 145 5.93 27.34 15.09
N LYS A 146 4.78 27.47 14.42
CA LYS A 146 3.60 28.13 14.99
C LYS A 146 3.07 27.46 16.26
N GLU A 147 3.17 26.13 16.37
CA GLU A 147 2.72 25.43 17.58
C GLU A 147 3.75 25.46 18.73
N LEU A 148 5.03 25.61 18.42
CA LEU A 148 6.06 25.84 19.44
C LEU A 148 6.00 27.27 20.01
N GLU A 149 5.62 28.26 19.19
CA GLU A 149 5.46 29.67 19.60
C GLU A 149 4.18 29.95 20.41
N LYS A 150 3.21 29.02 20.41
CA LYS A 150 1.97 29.12 21.20
C LYS A 150 2.08 28.53 22.62
N ARG A 151 3.26 28.00 23.00
CA ARG A 151 3.56 27.50 24.35
C ARG A 151 4.40 28.52 25.12
#